data_AF-A0A444YZZ9-F1
#
_entry.id   AF-A0A444YZZ9-F1
#
_cell.length_a   1.000
_cell.length_b   1.000
_cell.length_c   1.000
_cell.angle_alpha   90.00
_cell.angle_beta   90.00
_cell.angle_gamma   90.00
#
_symmetry.space_group_name_H-M   'P 1'
#
loop_
_entity.id
_entity.type
_entity.pdbx_description
1 polymer ?
#
loop_
_entity_poly.entity_id
_entity_poly.type
_entity_poly.pdbx_seq_one_letter_code
_entity_poly.pdbx_strand_id
1 'polypeptide(L)'
;MVGYNERDASKALASLKPRKIMEAYCLTALGPQLEDPIRKTLRKTDVNRETAHRDAIFIPTDGAKEKILAYLKKKETKILKNGIRARVFDTCDPSIHFVSSFAVLNDGKYVITHKKEADHHWSDFVRQAGLKEEENVDIWPFRHAPTGDLAFVFEKLGNEDPSKPQDEFAAATLVNMSSEYTNNLFHI
;
A
#
# COMPACT_ATOMS: atom_id res chain seq x y z
N MET A 1 17.33 20.46 20.13
CA MET A 1 16.21 19.52 19.88
C MET A 1 15.44 20.07 18.68
N VAL A 2 15.62 19.48 17.51
CA VAL A 2 14.83 19.84 16.33
C VAL A 2 13.48 19.14 16.48
N GLY A 3 12.42 19.91 16.71
CA GLY A 3 11.08 19.35 16.81
C GLY A 3 10.66 18.77 15.46
N TYR A 4 10.48 17.46 15.39
CA TYR A 4 9.82 16.82 14.26
C TYR A 4 8.35 17.26 14.28
N ASN A 5 7.99 18.20 13.41
CA ASN A 5 6.61 18.59 13.21
C ASN A 5 5.99 17.59 12.23
N GLU A 6 5.25 16.60 12.74
CA GLU A 6 4.59 15.57 11.94
C GLU A 6 3.77 16.15 10.78
N ARG A 7 3.21 17.36 10.96
CA ARG A 7 2.44 18.06 9.89
C ARG A 7 3.28 18.49 8.69
N ASP A 8 4.52 18.91 8.89
CA ASP A 8 5.39 19.38 7.81
C ASP A 8 6.00 18.20 7.04
N ALA A 9 6.33 17.13 7.75
CA ALA A 9 6.71 15.85 7.14
C ALA A 9 5.53 15.29 6.31
N SER A 10 4.32 15.25 6.87
CA SER A 10 3.11 14.77 6.18
C SER A 10 2.80 15.49 4.87
N LYS A 11 2.94 16.82 4.82
CA LYS A 11 2.73 17.59 3.58
C LYS A 11 3.80 17.32 2.51
N ALA A 12 5.06 17.14 2.91
CA ALA A 12 6.12 16.76 1.99
C ALA A 12 6.01 15.29 1.54
N LEU A 13 5.39 14.44 2.38
CA LEU A 13 5.13 13.02 2.12
C LEU A 13 3.96 12.80 1.14
N ALA A 14 3.00 13.71 1.04
CA ALA A 14 1.81 13.63 0.17
C ALA A 14 2.11 13.46 -1.34
N SER A 15 3.29 13.87 -1.80
CA SER A 15 3.74 13.66 -3.18
C SER A 15 4.70 12.48 -3.35
N LEU A 16 4.87 11.64 -2.32
CA LEU A 16 5.89 10.61 -2.30
C LEU A 16 5.34 9.25 -2.74
N LYS A 17 6.10 8.60 -3.61
CA LYS A 17 5.85 7.23 -4.06
C LYS A 17 5.81 6.25 -2.88
N PRO A 18 5.09 5.12 -2.97
CA PRO A 18 4.99 4.12 -1.91
C PRO A 18 6.31 3.75 -1.25
N ARG A 19 7.36 3.55 -2.07
CA ARG A 19 8.71 3.23 -1.59
C ARG A 19 9.25 4.25 -0.59
N LYS A 20 9.03 5.55 -0.85
CA LYS A 20 9.50 6.62 0.03
C LYS A 20 8.68 6.69 1.33
N ILE A 21 7.39 6.37 1.28
CA ILE A 21 6.54 6.24 2.48
C ILE A 21 7.03 5.06 3.32
N MET A 22 7.28 3.92 2.69
CA MET A 22 7.87 2.78 3.37
C MET A 22 9.22 3.13 3.97
N GLU A 23 10.14 3.75 3.23
CA GLU A 23 11.45 4.17 3.74
C GLU A 23 11.34 5.16 4.93
N ALA A 24 10.38 6.09 4.89
CA ALA A 24 10.16 7.05 5.98
C ALA A 24 9.55 6.40 7.24
N TYR A 25 8.70 5.38 7.09
CA TYR A 25 7.95 4.76 8.17
C TYR A 25 8.38 3.32 8.51
N CYS A 26 9.43 2.78 7.88
CA CYS A 26 10.02 1.47 8.19
C CYS A 26 11.36 1.63 8.92
N LEU A 27 11.51 0.98 10.08
CA LEU A 27 12.80 0.78 10.75
C LEU A 27 13.46 -0.52 10.29
N THR A 28 12.65 -1.45 9.76
CA THR A 28 13.07 -2.76 9.29
C THR A 28 12.21 -3.07 8.08
N ALA A 29 12.80 -3.06 6.88
CA ALA A 29 12.13 -3.64 5.72
C ALA A 29 11.74 -5.08 6.08
N LEU A 30 10.59 -5.56 5.62
CA LEU A 30 10.24 -6.97 5.72
C LEU A 30 11.11 -7.84 4.77
N GLY A 31 12.39 -7.51 4.57
CA GLY A 31 13.25 -8.07 3.51
C GLY A 31 13.03 -7.37 2.15
N PRO A 32 13.40 -7.99 1.01
CA PRO A 32 13.38 -7.42 -0.36
C PRO A 32 12.01 -6.93 -0.89
N GLN A 33 11.00 -6.81 -0.03
CA GLN A 33 9.63 -6.39 -0.31
C GLN A 33 9.49 -4.94 -0.77
N LEU A 34 10.58 -4.16 -0.78
CA LEU A 34 10.61 -2.82 -1.36
C LEU A 34 10.70 -2.84 -2.89
N GLU A 35 10.93 -4.01 -3.49
CA GLU A 35 11.15 -4.15 -4.93
C GLU A 35 9.97 -4.79 -5.67
N ASP A 36 9.12 -5.57 -4.98
CA ASP A 36 8.04 -6.32 -5.63
C ASP A 36 6.71 -6.30 -4.83
N PRO A 37 5.67 -5.57 -5.26
CA PRO A 37 4.39 -5.45 -4.57
C PRO A 37 3.47 -6.66 -4.77
N ILE A 38 2.44 -6.80 -3.94
CA ILE A 38 1.32 -7.69 -4.25
C ILE A 38 0.41 -6.96 -5.23
N ARG A 39 0.35 -7.42 -6.48
CA ARG A 39 -0.55 -6.83 -7.48
C ARG A 39 -1.96 -7.39 -7.39
N LYS A 40 -2.97 -6.52 -7.51
CA LYS A 40 -4.38 -6.89 -7.45
C LYS A 40 -5.23 -6.00 -8.36
N THR A 41 -6.11 -6.61 -9.14
CA THR A 41 -7.25 -5.93 -9.75
C THR A 41 -8.39 -5.81 -8.74
N LEU A 42 -8.87 -4.59 -8.52
CA LEU A 42 -9.96 -4.31 -7.59
C LEU A 42 -11.27 -4.87 -8.13
N ARG A 43 -11.99 -5.65 -7.31
CA ARG A 43 -13.31 -6.17 -7.64
C ARG A 43 -14.39 -5.29 -7.03
N LYS A 44 -15.64 -5.43 -7.48
CA LYS A 44 -16.80 -4.77 -6.88
C LYS A 44 -16.84 -4.87 -5.35
N THR A 45 -16.50 -6.04 -4.82
CA THR A 45 -16.49 -6.33 -3.38
C THR A 45 -15.38 -5.60 -2.61
N ASP A 46 -14.35 -5.10 -3.30
CA ASP A 46 -13.26 -4.35 -2.68
C ASP A 46 -13.55 -2.85 -2.64
N VAL A 47 -14.43 -2.31 -3.50
CA VAL A 47 -14.63 -0.84 -3.62
C VAL A 47 -16.01 -0.35 -3.21
N ASN A 48 -17.06 -1.14 -3.43
CA ASN A 48 -18.42 -0.66 -3.21
C ASN A 48 -18.94 -1.13 -1.85
N ARG A 49 -19.16 -0.20 -0.91
CA ARG A 49 -19.67 -0.47 0.46
C ARG A 49 -20.99 -1.25 0.49
N GLU A 50 -21.87 -1.07 -0.50
CA GLU A 50 -23.19 -1.71 -0.58
C GLU A 50 -23.09 -3.17 -1.01
N THR A 51 -22.04 -3.53 -1.76
CA THR A 51 -21.80 -4.90 -2.25
C THR A 51 -20.58 -5.57 -1.60
N ALA A 52 -19.75 -4.80 -0.91
CA ALA A 52 -18.58 -5.26 -0.19
C ALA A 52 -19.05 -6.01 1.05
N HIS A 53 -18.84 -7.32 1.05
CA HIS A 53 -19.02 -8.09 2.26
C HIS A 53 -18.00 -7.58 3.29
N ARG A 54 -18.48 -6.87 4.33
CA ARG A 54 -17.73 -6.48 5.55
C ARG A 54 -16.76 -5.29 5.43
N ASP A 55 -16.92 -4.40 4.45
CA ASP A 55 -16.11 -3.16 4.36
C ASP A 55 -14.60 -3.49 4.44
N ALA A 56 -14.13 -4.18 3.40
CA ALA A 56 -12.87 -4.90 3.43
C ALA A 56 -12.27 -5.07 2.03
N ILE A 57 -10.97 -5.34 1.98
CA ILE A 57 -10.26 -5.73 0.76
C ILE A 57 -9.66 -7.12 0.92
N PHE A 58 -9.86 -7.97 -0.09
CA PHE A 58 -9.24 -9.28 -0.15
C PHE A 58 -7.83 -9.20 -0.71
N ILE A 59 -6.86 -9.81 -0.04
CA ILE A 59 -5.49 -9.90 -0.52
C ILE A 59 -5.31 -11.20 -1.31
N PRO A 60 -4.71 -11.17 -2.51
CA PRO A 60 -4.36 -12.38 -3.25
C PRO A 60 -3.63 -13.39 -2.36
N THR A 61 -4.11 -14.63 -2.36
CA THR A 61 -3.64 -15.69 -1.46
C THR A 61 -2.15 -15.94 -1.56
N ASP A 62 -1.61 -15.99 -2.79
CA ASP A 62 -0.21 -16.30 -3.03
C ASP A 62 0.68 -15.14 -2.56
N GLY A 63 0.33 -13.91 -2.94
CA GLY A 63 1.01 -12.70 -2.44
C GLY A 63 0.97 -12.58 -0.91
N ALA A 64 -0.14 -12.93 -0.26
CA ALA A 64 -0.23 -12.94 1.19
C ALA A 64 0.72 -13.98 1.82
N LYS A 65 0.78 -15.20 1.29
CA LYS A 65 1.67 -16.25 1.79
C LYS A 65 3.13 -15.87 1.65
N GLU A 66 3.52 -15.40 0.48
CA GLU A 66 4.91 -15.09 0.14
C GLU A 66 5.42 -13.82 0.82
N LYS A 67 4.61 -12.75 0.81
CA LYS A 67 5.06 -11.42 1.22
C LYS A 67 4.60 -11.02 2.62
N ILE A 68 3.54 -11.62 3.17
CA ILE A 68 3.05 -11.27 4.51
C ILE A 68 3.39 -12.38 5.51
N LEU A 69 2.88 -13.59 5.28
CA LEU A 69 2.96 -14.67 6.28
C LEU A 69 4.39 -15.11 6.57
N ALA A 70 5.25 -15.16 5.56
CA ALA A 70 6.67 -15.49 5.71
C ALA A 70 7.39 -14.59 6.73
N TYR A 71 6.84 -13.41 7.02
CA TYR A 71 7.46 -12.40 7.89
C TYR A 71 6.59 -12.03 9.10
N LEU A 72 5.51 -12.79 9.36
CA LEU A 72 4.78 -12.69 10.60
C LEU A 72 5.55 -13.37 11.74
N LYS A 73 5.54 -12.76 12.92
CA LYS A 73 6.07 -13.38 14.14
C LYS A 73 5.19 -14.58 14.49
N LYS A 74 5.77 -15.64 15.07
CA LYS A 74 5.01 -16.85 15.50
C LYS A 74 3.74 -16.54 16.32
N LYS A 75 3.79 -15.50 17.17
CA LYS A 75 2.64 -15.06 17.97
C LYS A 75 1.50 -14.44 17.15
N GLU A 76 1.83 -13.76 16.05
CA GLU A 76 0.88 -13.13 15.13
C GLU A 76 0.18 -14.19 14.29
N THR A 77 0.92 -15.17 13.77
CA THR A 77 0.36 -16.30 13.01
C THR A 77 -0.70 -17.06 13.82
N LYS A 78 -0.48 -17.25 15.13
CA LYS A 78 -1.43 -17.94 16.02
C LYS A 78 -2.77 -17.23 16.16
N ILE A 79 -2.78 -15.90 16.03
CA ILE A 79 -3.99 -15.07 16.20
C ILE A 79 -4.56 -14.58 14.88
N LEU A 80 -4.02 -15.02 13.74
CA LEU A 80 -4.40 -14.50 12.42
C LEU A 80 -5.90 -14.67 12.11
N LYS A 81 -6.54 -15.73 12.62
CA LYS A 81 -8.00 -15.93 12.50
C LYS A 81 -8.81 -14.87 13.27
N ASN A 82 -8.24 -14.31 14.34
CA ASN A 82 -8.85 -13.25 15.14
C ASN A 82 -8.50 -11.86 14.61
N GLY A 83 -7.58 -11.79 13.64
CA GLY A 83 -7.04 -10.55 13.11
C GLY A 83 -5.81 -10.06 13.87
N ILE A 84 -4.82 -9.60 13.12
CA ILE A 84 -3.68 -8.84 13.64
C ILE A 84 -3.88 -7.37 13.36
N ARG A 85 -3.50 -6.52 14.33
CA ARG A 85 -3.57 -5.07 14.16
C ARG A 85 -2.71 -4.66 12.97
N ALA A 86 -3.29 -3.88 12.08
CA ALA A 86 -2.64 -3.36 10.90
C ALA A 86 -2.89 -1.86 10.72
N ARG A 87 -2.16 -1.26 9.79
CA ARG A 87 -2.36 0.11 9.31
C ARG A 87 -2.41 0.13 7.80
N VAL A 88 -3.23 0.99 7.24
CA VAL A 88 -3.22 1.27 5.81
C VAL A 88 -2.92 2.74 5.63
N PHE A 89 -1.90 3.07 4.84
CA PHE A 89 -1.48 4.43 4.50
C PHE A 89 -1.90 4.77 3.09
N ASP A 90 -2.34 6.01 2.89
CA ASP A 90 -2.61 6.57 1.57
C ASP A 90 -1.31 7.10 0.95
N THR A 91 -1.07 6.84 -0.34
CA THR A 91 0.08 7.39 -1.07
C THR A 91 -0.07 8.86 -1.39
N CYS A 92 -1.30 9.33 -1.56
CA CYS A 92 -1.62 10.72 -1.89
C CYS A 92 -1.57 11.61 -0.65
N ASP A 93 -1.75 11.04 0.54
CA ASP A 93 -1.58 11.73 1.81
C ASP A 93 -1.15 10.75 2.93
N PRO A 94 0.16 10.58 3.15
CA PRO A 94 0.69 9.67 4.18
C PRO A 94 0.39 10.10 5.61
N SER A 95 -0.15 11.31 5.82
CA SER A 95 -0.73 11.69 7.12
C SER A 95 -1.99 10.88 7.42
N ILE A 96 -2.69 10.48 6.37
CA ILE A 96 -3.90 9.68 6.43
C ILE A 96 -3.48 8.21 6.52
N HIS A 97 -3.69 7.66 7.71
CA HIS A 97 -3.57 6.24 7.94
C HIS A 97 -4.68 5.74 8.83
N PHE A 98 -5.20 4.56 8.52
CA PHE A 98 -6.32 3.95 9.22
C PHE A 98 -5.84 2.74 10.01
N VAL A 99 -6.34 2.57 11.23
CA VAL A 99 -6.11 1.35 11.98
C VAL A 99 -7.05 0.27 11.45
N SER A 100 -6.47 -0.80 10.92
CA SER A 100 -7.18 -1.91 10.31
C SER A 100 -6.82 -3.23 10.99
N SER A 101 -7.37 -4.32 10.49
CA SER A 101 -7.04 -5.68 10.90
C SER A 101 -6.74 -6.52 9.67
N PHE A 102 -5.57 -7.18 9.65
CA PHE A 102 -5.27 -8.22 8.67
C PHE A 102 -5.66 -9.57 9.26
N ALA A 103 -6.49 -10.34 8.55
CA ALA A 103 -7.00 -11.62 9.05
C ALA A 103 -7.03 -12.69 7.97
N VAL A 104 -7.16 -13.95 8.40
CA VAL A 104 -7.49 -15.08 7.53
C VAL A 104 -8.91 -15.56 7.85
N LEU A 105 -9.74 -15.68 6.82
CA LEU A 105 -11.10 -16.21 6.93
C LEU A 105 -11.10 -17.74 7.01
N ASN A 106 -12.25 -18.32 7.36
CA ASN A 106 -12.42 -19.78 7.47
C ASN A 106 -12.18 -20.52 6.14
N ASP A 107 -12.41 -19.86 5.01
CA ASP A 107 -12.16 -20.40 3.66
C ASP A 107 -10.70 -20.20 3.20
N GLY A 108 -9.82 -19.71 4.07
CA GLY A 108 -8.40 -19.51 3.80
C GLY A 108 -8.08 -18.22 3.05
N LYS A 109 -9.06 -17.35 2.77
CA LYS A 109 -8.83 -16.05 2.14
C LYS A 109 -8.27 -15.04 3.13
N TYR A 110 -7.34 -14.22 2.67
CA TYR A 110 -6.75 -13.14 3.45
C TYR A 110 -7.47 -11.83 3.18
N VAL A 111 -7.66 -11.04 4.23
CA VAL A 111 -8.48 -9.83 4.16
C VAL A 111 -7.90 -8.75 5.06
N ILE A 112 -8.01 -7.49 4.61
CA ILE A 112 -7.85 -6.32 5.47
C ILE A 112 -9.26 -5.76 5.73
N THR A 113 -9.63 -5.64 7.01
CA THR A 113 -10.92 -5.12 7.44
C THR A 113 -10.74 -3.93 8.38
N HIS A 114 -11.79 -3.13 8.58
CA HIS A 114 -11.83 -2.18 9.69
C HIS A 114 -11.66 -2.91 11.04
N LYS A 115 -11.13 -2.21 12.04
CA LYS A 115 -11.15 -2.66 13.44
C LYS A 115 -12.31 -1.95 14.14
N LYS A 116 -13.17 -2.69 14.86
CA LYS A 116 -14.39 -2.14 15.52
C LYS A 116 -14.15 -0.96 16.46
N GLU A 117 -12.93 -0.81 16.97
CA GLU A 117 -12.53 0.26 17.89
C GLU A 117 -12.09 1.55 17.18
N ALA A 118 -12.11 1.59 15.84
CA ALA A 118 -11.68 2.73 15.04
C ALA A 118 -12.78 3.18 14.08
N ASP A 119 -13.00 4.49 13.99
CA ASP A 119 -14.04 5.11 13.16
C ASP A 119 -13.72 5.13 11.65
N HIS A 120 -12.62 4.50 11.22
CA HIS A 120 -12.17 4.57 9.84
C HIS A 120 -12.52 3.28 9.08
N HIS A 121 -13.45 3.41 8.15
CA HIS A 121 -13.91 2.32 7.30
C HIS A 121 -12.99 2.13 6.09
N TRP A 122 -12.88 0.91 5.57
CA TRP A 122 -12.15 0.66 4.33
C TRP A 122 -12.76 1.44 3.16
N SER A 123 -14.09 1.55 3.12
CA SER A 123 -14.82 2.36 2.14
C SER A 123 -14.51 3.85 2.22
N ASP A 124 -14.13 4.37 3.39
CA ASP A 124 -13.66 5.77 3.49
C ASP A 124 -12.31 5.93 2.79
N PHE A 125 -11.40 4.96 2.96
CA PHE A 125 -10.14 4.91 2.22
C PHE A 125 -10.38 4.83 0.70
N VAL A 126 -11.22 3.91 0.24
CA VAL A 126 -11.57 3.77 -1.19
C VAL A 126 -12.07 5.10 -1.77
N ARG A 127 -12.95 5.80 -1.04
CA ARG A 127 -13.49 7.10 -1.45
C ARG A 127 -12.40 8.18 -1.51
N GLN A 128 -11.55 8.27 -0.50
CA GLN A 128 -10.48 9.28 -0.41
C GLN A 128 -9.39 9.06 -1.46
N ALA A 129 -8.94 7.82 -1.63
CA ALA A 129 -7.94 7.42 -2.62
C ALA A 129 -8.50 7.36 -4.07
N GLY A 130 -9.81 7.53 -4.25
CA GLY A 130 -10.45 7.51 -5.56
C GLY A 130 -10.29 6.18 -6.31
N LEU A 131 -10.29 5.07 -5.57
CA LEU A 131 -10.15 3.72 -6.11
C LEU A 131 -11.47 3.24 -6.75
N LYS A 132 -11.39 2.60 -7.91
CA LYS A 132 -12.55 2.10 -8.66
C LYS A 132 -12.42 0.62 -8.96
N GLU A 133 -13.56 0.01 -9.28
CA GLU A 133 -13.59 -1.37 -9.78
C GLU A 133 -12.75 -1.48 -11.06
N GLU A 134 -12.15 -2.64 -11.28
CA GLU A 134 -11.29 -2.97 -12.43
C GLU A 134 -9.94 -2.24 -12.47
N GLU A 135 -9.70 -1.28 -11.57
CA GLU A 135 -8.39 -0.65 -11.44
C GLU A 135 -7.39 -1.61 -10.80
N ASN A 136 -6.14 -1.54 -11.27
CA ASN A 136 -5.03 -2.28 -10.70
C ASN A 136 -4.37 -1.47 -9.59
N VAL A 137 -4.06 -2.15 -8.50
CA VAL A 137 -3.32 -1.60 -7.37
C VAL A 137 -2.13 -2.48 -7.04
N ASP A 138 -1.03 -1.82 -6.68
CA ASP A 138 0.12 -2.45 -6.05
C ASP A 138 0.01 -2.26 -4.53
N ILE A 139 0.07 -3.38 -3.81
CA ILE A 139 -0.07 -3.43 -2.36
C ILE A 139 1.28 -3.75 -1.75
N TRP A 140 1.79 -2.83 -0.93
CA TRP A 140 3.10 -2.91 -0.32
C TRP A 140 2.99 -3.19 1.18
N PRO A 141 3.18 -4.45 1.63
CA PRO A 141 3.22 -4.77 3.06
C PRO A 141 4.56 -4.36 3.69
N PHE A 142 4.54 -3.85 4.93
CA PHE A 142 5.75 -3.51 5.69
C PHE A 142 5.49 -3.47 7.21
N ARG A 143 6.53 -3.15 7.99
CA ARG A 143 6.41 -2.92 9.43
C ARG A 143 6.53 -1.45 9.77
N HIS A 144 5.48 -0.92 10.38
CA HIS A 144 5.46 0.46 10.84
C HIS A 144 6.43 0.63 12.01
N ALA A 145 7.50 1.39 11.80
CA ALA A 145 8.59 1.62 12.76
C ALA A 145 8.11 2.00 14.17
N PRO A 146 7.28 3.05 14.32
CA PRO A 146 6.91 3.53 15.64
C PRO A 146 6.11 2.54 16.48
N THR A 147 5.29 1.67 15.85
CA THR A 147 4.34 0.81 16.58
C THR A 147 4.64 -0.67 16.45
N GLY A 148 5.44 -1.08 15.46
CA GLY A 148 5.66 -2.47 15.09
C GLY A 148 4.45 -3.15 14.44
N ASP A 149 3.37 -2.41 14.16
CA ASP A 149 2.18 -2.92 13.49
C ASP A 149 2.52 -3.38 12.07
N LEU A 150 1.76 -4.35 11.55
CA LEU A 150 1.75 -4.60 10.10
C LEU A 150 1.17 -3.36 9.41
N ALA A 151 1.75 -2.94 8.31
CA ALA A 151 1.28 -1.79 7.56
C ALA A 151 1.23 -2.08 6.07
N PHE A 152 0.39 -1.33 5.37
CA PHE A 152 0.17 -1.44 3.95
C PHE A 152 0.12 -0.07 3.31
N VAL A 153 0.73 0.07 2.15
CA VAL A 153 0.57 1.22 1.25
C VAL A 153 0.01 0.71 -0.06
N PHE A 154 -0.92 1.44 -0.67
CA PHE A 154 -1.56 1.09 -1.94
C PHE A 154 -1.19 2.11 -3.00
N GLU A 155 -0.63 1.67 -4.11
CA GLU A 155 -0.42 2.52 -5.29
C GLU A 155 -1.43 2.18 -6.36
N LYS A 156 -2.12 3.19 -6.87
CA LYS A 156 -3.02 3.06 -8.00
C LYS A 156 -2.20 3.04 -9.30
N LEU A 157 -2.34 1.98 -10.09
CA LEU A 157 -1.71 1.84 -11.41
C LEU A 157 -2.62 2.26 -12.57
N GLY A 158 -3.91 2.46 -12.32
CA GLY A 158 -4.91 2.66 -13.37
C GLY A 158 -5.33 1.34 -14.03
N ASN A 159 -5.69 1.38 -15.31
CA ASN A 159 -6.18 0.21 -16.06
C ASN A 159 -5.07 -0.59 -16.75
N GLU A 160 -3.81 -0.40 -16.35
CA GLU A 160 -2.67 -1.06 -16.96
C GLU A 160 -2.64 -2.55 -16.63
N ASP A 161 -2.39 -3.40 -17.62
CA ASP A 161 -2.41 -4.86 -17.51
C ASP A 161 -1.46 -5.36 -16.39
N PRO A 162 -1.97 -6.06 -15.36
CA PRO A 162 -1.18 -6.45 -14.22
C PRO A 162 -0.09 -7.47 -14.54
N SER A 163 -0.12 -8.11 -15.72
CA SER A 163 0.87 -9.11 -16.15
C SER A 163 2.17 -8.52 -16.70
N LYS A 164 2.26 -7.19 -16.90
CA LYS A 164 3.46 -6.55 -17.45
C LYS A 164 4.40 -6.03 -16.34
N PRO A 165 5.71 -6.36 -16.40
CA PRO A 165 6.72 -5.76 -15.52
C PRO A 165 6.80 -4.24 -15.74
N GLN A 166 6.95 -3.47 -14.66
CA GLN A 166 7.07 -2.00 -14.70
C GLN A 166 8.41 -1.51 -15.30
N ASP A 167 9.35 -2.41 -15.61
CA ASP A 167 10.70 -2.05 -16.03
C ASP A 167 10.76 -1.39 -17.43
N GLU A 168 9.77 -1.58 -18.29
CA GLU A 168 9.76 -0.94 -19.61
C GLU A 168 9.41 0.57 -19.56
N PHE A 169 8.68 1.03 -18.54
CA PHE A 169 8.29 2.46 -18.44
C PHE A 169 9.36 3.34 -17.79
N ALA A 170 10.16 2.79 -16.87
CA ALA A 170 11.29 3.51 -16.28
C ALA A 170 12.36 3.85 -17.33
N ALA A 171 12.63 2.93 -18.26
CA ALA A 171 13.56 3.13 -19.35
C ALA A 171 13.06 4.19 -20.35
N ALA A 172 11.78 4.15 -20.75
CA ALA A 172 11.22 5.13 -21.68
C ALA A 172 11.18 6.57 -21.10
N THR A 173 10.95 6.71 -19.79
CA THR A 173 10.93 8.02 -19.12
C THR A 173 12.35 8.61 -18.99
N LEU A 174 13.37 7.78 -18.72
CA LEU A 174 14.77 8.21 -18.65
C LEU A 174 15.34 8.60 -20.03
N VAL A 175 14.91 7.93 -21.10
CA VAL A 175 15.34 8.28 -22.47
C VAL A 175 14.77 9.64 -22.89
N ASN A 176 13.51 9.95 -22.58
CA ASN A 176 12.92 11.26 -22.90
C ASN A 176 13.57 12.42 -22.12
N MET A 177 13.93 12.21 -20.85
CA MET A 177 14.63 13.25 -20.07
C MET A 177 16.06 13.53 -20.54
N SER A 178 16.74 12.59 -21.22
CA SER A 178 18.07 12.85 -21.78
C SER A 178 18.05 13.62 -23.11
N SER A 179 16.92 13.58 -23.84
CA SER A 179 16.76 14.33 -25.09
C SER A 179 16.40 15.81 -24.86
N GLU A 180 15.69 16.13 -23.77
CA GLU A 180 15.33 17.52 -23.45
C GLU A 180 16.51 18.34 -22.87
N TYR A 181 17.46 17.68 -22.20
CA TYR A 181 18.66 18.36 -21.67
C TYR A 181 19.75 18.60 -22.71
N THR A 182 19.70 17.94 -23.87
CA THR A 182 20.70 18.15 -24.94
C THR A 182 20.33 19.29 -25.90
N ASN A 183 19.07 19.71 -25.96
CA ASN A 183 18.62 20.78 -26.87
C ASN A 183 18.68 22.20 -26.29
N ASN A 184 19.00 22.38 -25.00
CA ASN A 184 19.09 23.71 -24.36
C ASN A 184 20.52 24.18 -24.04
N LEU A 185 21.55 23.51 -24.56
CA LEU A 185 22.97 23.86 -24.31
C LEU A 185 23.70 24.51 -25.51
N PHE A 186 23.00 24.81 -26.61
CA PHE A 186 23.57 25.52 -27.76
C PHE A 186 22.73 26.72 -28.18
N HIS A 187 22.57 27.70 -27.28
CA HIS A 187 22.29 29.09 -27.69
C HIS A 187 22.77 30.04 -26.58
N ILE A 188 24.07 30.32 -26.58
CA ILE A 188 24.67 31.58 -26.12
C ILE A 188 25.61 32.04 -27.22
#